data_AF-A0A0G1XMT1-F1
#
_entry.id   AF-A0A0G1XMT1-F1
#
_cell.length_a   1.000
_cell.length_b   1.000
_cell.length_c   1.000
_cell.angle_alpha   90.00
_cell.angle_beta   90.00
_cell.angle_gamma   90.00
#
_symmetry.space_group_name_H-M   'P 1'
#
loop_
_entity.id
_entity.type
_entity.pdbx_description
1 polymer ?
#
loop_
_entity_poly.entity_id
_entity_poly.type
_entity_poly.pdbx_seq_one_letter_code
_entity_poly.pdbx_strand_id
1 'polypeptide(L)'
;MEERDHKKLGPELELFYIDPMVGKGLPMFLPKGATVKRELERFVIEEEIKRGYLHVHTPDLARLELYEKSGHYPHYKDSMYAPIEIDEDKYMLRPMTCPHHFQLYLQKPHSYRELPMRIAELAQLYRYEQSGELMGLQRVRTFCLADAHIVCASEQQAADEVAGALDLIEYMASVFGLKLGEDYRYRLSLGDRANTEKYHKNDAAWEKSEDLLRKVMQKRGYEFEEAKDEATFYGPKIDIQMKNVNGKEDTAFTVQYDFCMPDRFDLTYVGEDGTKKR
;
A
#
# COMPACT_ATOMS: atom_id res chain seq x y z
N MET A 1 -18.76 14.38 -19.27
CA MET A 1 -17.64 13.70 -18.57
C MET A 1 -16.43 14.61 -18.48
N GLU A 2 -16.03 15.29 -19.56
CA GLU A 2 -14.90 16.23 -19.59
C GLU A 2 -15.02 17.41 -18.58
N GLU A 3 -16.23 17.90 -18.32
CA GLU A 3 -16.47 18.94 -17.30
C GLU A 3 -16.20 18.51 -15.85
N ARG A 4 -16.16 17.21 -15.58
CA ARG A 4 -15.92 16.65 -14.24
C ARG A 4 -14.51 16.12 -14.05
N ASP A 5 -13.66 16.22 -15.08
CA ASP A 5 -12.26 15.77 -15.03
C ASP A 5 -11.46 16.66 -14.06
N HIS A 6 -10.75 16.04 -13.11
CA HIS A 6 -9.95 16.76 -12.11
C HIS A 6 -8.81 17.57 -12.75
N LYS A 7 -8.35 17.22 -13.96
CA LYS A 7 -7.36 18.02 -14.69
C LYS A 7 -7.92 19.36 -15.16
N LYS A 8 -9.24 19.45 -15.35
CA LYS A 8 -9.94 20.70 -15.68
C LYS A 8 -10.33 21.45 -14.40
N LEU A 9 -11.01 20.76 -13.48
CA LEU A 9 -11.48 21.35 -12.23
C LEU A 9 -10.34 21.77 -11.30
N GLY A 10 -9.24 21.03 -11.27
CA GLY A 10 -8.09 21.31 -10.40
C GLY A 10 -7.54 22.72 -10.59
N PRO A 11 -7.16 23.11 -11.83
CA PRO A 11 -6.76 24.47 -12.14
C PRO A 11 -7.91 25.50 -11.98
N GLU A 12 -9.11 25.22 -12.49
CA GLU A 12 -10.25 26.15 -12.44
C GLU A 12 -10.66 26.53 -11.00
N LEU A 13 -10.52 25.58 -10.07
CA LEU A 13 -10.85 25.75 -8.66
C LEU A 13 -9.64 26.10 -7.79
N GLU A 14 -8.45 26.27 -8.40
CA GLU A 14 -7.19 26.56 -7.71
C GLU A 14 -6.84 25.51 -6.64
N LEU A 15 -6.99 24.23 -6.97
CA LEU A 15 -6.67 23.10 -6.08
C LEU A 15 -5.22 22.65 -6.23
N PHE A 16 -4.74 22.49 -7.46
CA PHE A 16 -3.36 22.09 -7.73
C PHE A 16 -2.87 22.65 -9.06
N TYR A 17 -1.56 22.69 -9.21
CA TYR A 17 -0.87 23.09 -10.43
C TYR A 17 0.31 22.16 -10.69
N ILE A 18 0.60 21.87 -11.97
CA ILE A 18 1.79 21.11 -12.38
C ILE A 18 2.63 22.04 -13.25
N ASP A 19 3.77 22.46 -12.73
CA ASP A 19 4.71 23.34 -13.42
C ASP A 19 5.75 22.51 -14.20
N PRO A 20 5.91 22.71 -15.52
CA PRO A 20 6.95 22.02 -16.30
C PRO A 20 8.37 22.23 -15.77
N MET A 21 8.68 23.36 -15.13
CA MET A 21 9.98 23.65 -14.51
C MET A 21 10.22 22.80 -13.26
N VAL A 22 9.17 22.54 -12.47
CA VAL A 22 9.25 21.65 -11.30
C VAL A 22 9.34 20.19 -11.75
N GLY A 23 8.55 19.81 -12.75
CA GLY A 23 8.64 18.51 -13.41
C GLY A 23 7.28 17.82 -13.59
N LYS A 24 7.18 17.00 -14.65
CA LYS A 24 5.96 16.23 -14.93
C LYS A 24 5.69 15.19 -13.84
N GLY A 25 4.42 15.10 -13.44
CA GLY A 25 3.98 14.14 -12.42
C GLY A 25 4.30 14.56 -10.98
N LEU A 26 4.68 15.82 -10.77
CA LEU A 26 4.97 16.41 -9.46
C LEU A 26 3.98 17.55 -9.18
N PRO A 27 2.74 17.24 -8.75
CA PRO A 27 1.73 18.25 -8.50
C PRO A 27 2.06 19.10 -7.27
N MET A 28 1.83 20.41 -7.39
CA MET A 28 1.90 21.36 -6.30
C MET A 28 0.48 21.72 -5.86
N PHE A 29 0.16 21.44 -4.60
CA PHE A 29 -1.14 21.78 -4.02
C PHE A 29 -1.19 23.27 -3.70
N LEU A 30 -2.17 23.96 -4.27
CA LEU A 30 -2.49 25.35 -3.96
C LEU A 30 -3.27 25.43 -2.64
N PRO A 31 -3.46 26.61 -2.01
CA PRO A 31 -4.04 26.70 -0.67
C PRO A 31 -5.38 25.97 -0.47
N LYS A 32 -6.26 25.96 -1.46
CA LYS A 32 -7.54 25.23 -1.41
C LYS A 32 -7.34 23.71 -1.45
N GLY A 33 -6.52 23.21 -2.38
CA GLY A 33 -6.22 21.78 -2.46
C GLY A 33 -5.40 21.27 -1.28
N ALA A 34 -4.46 22.07 -0.77
CA ALA A 34 -3.70 21.77 0.43
C ALA A 34 -4.61 21.68 1.67
N THR A 35 -5.70 22.47 1.70
CA THR A 35 -6.73 22.36 2.74
C THR A 35 -7.48 21.05 2.64
N VAL A 36 -7.94 20.66 1.44
CA VAL A 36 -8.58 19.35 1.23
C VAL A 36 -7.67 18.21 1.66
N LYS A 37 -6.41 18.22 1.20
CA LYS A 37 -5.40 17.22 1.58
C LYS A 37 -5.25 17.13 3.11
N ARG A 38 -5.07 18.26 3.79
CA ARG A 38 -4.90 18.30 5.25
C ARG A 38 -6.11 17.74 6.01
N GLU A 39 -7.33 18.02 5.57
CA GLU A 39 -8.53 17.47 6.24
C GLU A 39 -8.65 15.95 6.01
N LEU A 40 -8.30 15.45 4.82
CA LEU A 40 -8.25 14.01 4.55
C LEU A 40 -7.18 13.29 5.39
N GLU A 41 -6.00 13.90 5.51
CA GLU A 41 -4.88 13.39 6.32
C GLU A 41 -5.23 13.30 7.80
N ARG A 42 -5.85 14.35 8.35
CA ARG A 42 -6.34 14.34 9.74
C ARG A 42 -7.38 13.27 9.96
N PHE A 43 -8.35 13.18 9.04
CA PHE A 43 -9.42 12.20 9.12
C PHE A 43 -8.89 10.77 9.18
N VAL A 44 -8.00 10.38 8.26
CA VAL A 44 -7.48 9.01 8.25
C VAL A 44 -6.63 8.71 9.48
N ILE A 45 -5.75 9.63 9.90
CA ILE A 45 -4.93 9.47 11.10
C ILE A 45 -5.82 9.29 12.35
N GLU A 46 -6.85 10.12 12.51
CA GLU A 46 -7.74 10.01 13.66
C GLU A 46 -8.51 8.69 13.68
N GLU A 47 -8.95 8.19 12.54
CA GLU A 47 -9.65 6.91 12.41
C GLU A 47 -8.74 5.70 12.63
N GLU A 48 -7.50 5.77 12.16
CA GLU A 48 -6.45 4.77 12.40
C GLU A 48 -6.07 4.71 13.88
N ILE A 49 -5.83 5.86 14.54
CA ILE A 49 -5.54 5.92 15.98
C ILE A 49 -6.69 5.33 16.81
N LYS A 50 -7.95 5.65 16.50
CA LYS A 50 -9.12 5.07 17.19
C LYS A 50 -9.17 3.55 17.08
N ARG A 51 -8.61 2.97 16.01
CA ARG A 51 -8.53 1.53 15.75
C ARG A 51 -7.22 0.89 16.25
N GLY A 52 -6.40 1.65 16.99
CA GLY A 52 -5.18 1.15 17.60
C GLY A 52 -3.99 1.03 16.65
N TYR A 53 -3.99 1.77 15.54
CA TYR A 53 -2.79 1.92 14.71
C TYR A 53 -1.77 2.83 15.40
N LEU A 54 -0.51 2.45 15.29
CA LEU A 54 0.64 3.14 15.85
C LEU A 54 1.29 3.97 14.75
N HIS A 55 1.00 5.27 14.75
CA HIS A 55 1.58 6.18 13.78
C HIS A 55 3.07 6.41 14.02
N VAL A 56 3.85 6.24 12.96
CA VAL A 56 5.29 6.44 12.94
C VAL A 56 5.66 7.44 11.84
N HIS A 57 6.93 7.83 11.82
CA HIS A 57 7.50 8.62 10.74
C HIS A 57 8.85 8.02 10.37
N THR A 58 9.04 7.68 9.09
CA THR A 58 10.29 7.10 8.59
C THR A 58 10.86 7.94 7.45
N PRO A 59 12.19 7.90 7.24
CA PRO A 59 12.82 8.67 6.17
C PRO A 59 12.28 8.32 4.77
N ASP A 60 12.29 9.30 3.87
CA ASP A 60 11.95 9.11 2.45
C ASP A 60 13.07 8.47 1.63
N LEU A 61 14.25 8.30 2.24
CA LEU A 61 15.46 7.76 1.65
C LEU A 61 15.95 6.57 2.49
N ALA A 62 16.44 5.55 1.81
CA ALA A 62 17.21 4.50 2.45
C ALA A 62 18.34 4.05 1.54
N ARG A 63 19.34 3.42 2.17
CA ARG A 63 20.36 2.64 1.50
C ARG A 63 19.75 1.64 0.52
N LEU A 64 20.33 1.52 -0.67
CA LEU A 64 19.88 0.60 -1.73
C LEU A 64 19.76 -0.83 -1.20
N GLU A 65 20.66 -1.23 -0.31
CA GLU A 65 20.71 -2.57 0.30
C GLU A 65 19.43 -2.91 1.07
N LEU A 66 18.68 -1.93 1.58
CA LEU A 66 17.38 -2.17 2.22
C LEU A 66 16.35 -2.70 1.20
N TYR A 67 16.36 -2.15 -0.01
CA TYR A 67 15.47 -2.55 -1.09
C TYR A 67 15.92 -3.85 -1.77
N GLU A 68 17.23 -4.14 -1.75
CA GLU A 68 17.76 -5.45 -2.15
C GLU A 68 17.38 -6.54 -1.15
N LYS A 69 17.56 -6.30 0.15
CA LYS A 69 17.16 -7.22 1.23
C LYS A 69 15.67 -7.57 1.12
N SER A 70 14.83 -6.56 0.97
CA SER A 70 13.40 -6.75 0.79
C SER A 70 13.02 -7.36 -0.56
N GLY A 71 13.92 -7.40 -1.55
CA GLY A 71 13.64 -7.91 -2.90
C GLY A 71 12.94 -6.92 -3.82
N HIS A 72 12.52 -5.75 -3.31
CA HIS A 72 11.89 -4.72 -4.12
C HIS A 72 12.78 -4.21 -5.25
N TYR A 73 14.07 -4.01 -5.00
CA TYR A 73 14.96 -3.48 -6.05
C TYR A 73 15.10 -4.46 -7.23
N PRO A 74 15.41 -5.77 -7.04
CA PRO A 74 15.39 -6.73 -8.13
C PRO A 74 14.08 -6.79 -8.95
N HIS A 75 12.92 -6.68 -8.29
CA HIS A 75 11.62 -6.80 -8.95
C HIS A 75 11.07 -5.49 -9.53
N TYR A 76 11.47 -4.34 -8.99
CA TYR A 76 10.88 -3.03 -9.31
C TYR A 76 11.90 -1.97 -9.76
N LYS A 77 13.18 -2.31 -9.98
CA LYS A 77 14.21 -1.33 -10.40
C LYS A 77 13.78 -0.42 -11.56
N ASP A 78 13.02 -0.94 -12.53
CA ASP A 78 12.62 -0.20 -13.73
C ASP A 78 11.48 0.80 -13.47
N SER A 79 10.79 0.67 -12.34
CA SER A 79 9.75 1.59 -11.85
C SER A 79 10.19 2.38 -10.61
N MET A 80 11.46 2.28 -10.21
CA MET A 80 12.06 3.08 -9.14
C MET A 80 12.88 4.23 -9.72
N TYR A 81 13.06 5.29 -8.92
CA TYR A 81 14.00 6.36 -9.29
C TYR A 81 15.44 5.84 -9.33
N ALA A 82 16.31 6.50 -10.09
CA ALA A 82 17.72 6.16 -10.10
C ALA A 82 18.34 6.37 -8.70
N PRO A 83 19.29 5.52 -8.28
CA PRO A 83 20.01 5.72 -7.03
C PRO A 83 20.75 7.06 -7.00
N ILE A 84 20.74 7.70 -5.84
CA ILE A 84 21.55 8.87 -5.50
C ILE A 84 22.87 8.35 -4.93
N GLU A 85 23.97 8.60 -5.61
CA GLU A 85 25.31 8.23 -5.14
C GLU A 85 25.83 9.31 -4.18
N ILE A 86 26.18 8.90 -2.96
CA ILE A 86 26.75 9.76 -1.92
C ILE A 86 27.97 9.04 -1.34
N ASP A 87 29.16 9.59 -1.59
CA ASP A 87 30.45 8.96 -1.26
C ASP A 87 30.56 7.53 -1.82
N GLU A 88 30.64 6.51 -0.96
CA GLU A 88 30.70 5.09 -1.33
C GLU A 88 29.33 4.39 -1.30
N ASP A 89 28.29 5.07 -0.79
CA ASP A 89 26.96 4.51 -0.59
C ASP A 89 25.97 4.92 -1.70
N LYS A 90 24.97 4.06 -1.93
CA LYS A 90 23.84 4.34 -2.83
C LYS A 90 22.56 4.47 -2.03
N TYR A 91 21.89 5.61 -2.20
CA TYR A 91 20.60 5.89 -1.57
C TYR A 91 19.48 5.88 -2.61
N MET A 92 18.28 5.53 -2.18
CA MET A 92 17.11 5.44 -3.03
C MET A 92 15.94 6.14 -2.36
N LEU A 93 15.23 6.95 -3.15
CA LEU A 93 13.91 7.43 -2.78
C LEU A 93 12.98 6.23 -2.66
N ARG A 94 12.23 6.16 -1.55
CA ARG A 94 11.38 5.01 -1.25
C ARG A 94 10.21 4.90 -2.25
N PRO A 95 10.05 3.76 -2.95
CA PRO A 95 8.84 3.49 -3.75
C PRO A 95 7.68 2.93 -2.93
N MET A 96 7.96 2.54 -1.68
CA MET A 96 7.05 1.96 -0.70
C MET A 96 7.66 1.99 0.71
N THR A 97 6.80 1.88 1.72
CA THR A 97 7.18 2.07 3.13
C THR A 97 7.58 0.77 3.82
N CYS A 98 7.10 -0.38 3.34
CA CYS A 98 7.22 -1.70 3.99
C CYS A 98 8.59 -1.97 4.62
N PRO A 99 9.72 -1.83 3.89
CA PRO A 99 11.05 -2.11 4.44
C PRO A 99 11.42 -1.26 5.66
N HIS A 100 10.93 -0.03 5.76
CA HIS A 100 11.18 0.86 6.90
C HIS A 100 10.37 0.42 8.13
N HIS A 101 9.10 0.06 7.94
CA HIS A 101 8.26 -0.44 9.03
C HIS A 101 8.79 -1.76 9.60
N PHE A 102 9.36 -2.62 8.75
CA PHE A 102 10.03 -3.84 9.21
C PHE A 102 11.29 -3.55 10.03
N GLN A 103 12.06 -2.51 9.68
CA GLN A 103 13.20 -2.08 10.50
C GLN A 103 12.76 -1.51 11.85
N LEU A 104 11.64 -0.77 11.90
CA LEU A 104 11.05 -0.32 13.16
C LEU A 104 10.61 -1.50 14.03
N TYR A 105 9.98 -2.51 13.43
CA TYR A 105 9.63 -3.73 14.14
C TYR A 105 10.87 -4.42 14.72
N LEU A 106 11.98 -4.49 13.97
CA LEU A 106 13.22 -5.11 14.43
C LEU A 106 13.99 -4.34 15.53
N GLN A 107 13.56 -3.13 15.88
CA GLN A 107 14.25 -2.30 16.87
C GLN A 107 14.34 -2.95 18.26
N LYS A 108 13.36 -3.79 18.62
CA LYS A 108 13.34 -4.55 19.87
C LYS A 108 12.64 -5.91 19.68
N PRO A 109 12.86 -6.89 20.58
CA PRO A 109 12.01 -8.08 20.65
C PRO A 109 10.56 -7.73 21.01
N HIS A 110 9.60 -8.45 20.43
CA HIS A 110 8.16 -8.30 20.71
C HIS A 110 7.58 -9.60 21.29
N SER A 111 6.62 -9.47 22.20
CA SER A 111 5.83 -10.59 22.72
C SER A 111 4.61 -10.86 21.84
N TYR A 112 4.14 -12.10 21.79
CA TYR A 112 2.85 -12.45 21.17
C TYR A 112 1.67 -11.60 21.69
N ARG A 113 1.77 -11.06 22.91
CA ARG A 113 0.76 -10.18 23.53
C ARG A 113 0.70 -8.77 22.92
N GLU A 114 1.77 -8.33 22.27
CA GLU A 114 1.83 -7.07 21.54
C GLU A 114 1.25 -7.20 20.12
N LEU A 115 0.92 -8.43 19.67
CA LEU A 115 0.36 -8.70 18.34
C LEU A 115 -1.18 -8.83 18.41
N PRO A 116 -1.92 -8.25 17.45
CA PRO A 116 -1.44 -7.71 16.19
C PRO A 116 -0.90 -6.29 16.34
N MET A 117 0.28 -6.03 15.77
CA MET A 117 0.91 -4.72 15.80
C MET A 117 0.65 -4.00 14.49
N ARG A 118 -0.10 -2.89 14.54
CA ARG A 118 -0.51 -2.10 13.37
C ARG A 118 0.36 -0.85 13.24
N ILE A 119 1.40 -0.88 12.43
CA ILE A 119 2.28 0.28 12.19
C ILE A 119 1.68 1.09 11.03
N ALA A 120 1.39 2.38 11.22
CA ALA A 120 0.82 3.26 10.20
C ALA A 120 1.70 4.49 9.92
N GLU A 121 1.65 5.00 8.70
CA GLU A 121 2.34 6.22 8.30
C GLU A 121 1.61 6.89 7.13
N LEU A 122 1.48 8.22 7.18
CA LEU A 122 1.25 9.00 5.96
C LEU A 122 2.57 9.10 5.20
N ALA A 123 2.84 8.09 4.37
CA ALA A 123 4.15 7.87 3.77
C ALA A 123 4.27 8.56 2.41
N GLN A 124 5.27 9.42 2.27
CA GLN A 124 5.61 10.04 0.99
C GLN A 124 6.46 9.09 0.15
N LEU A 125 5.96 8.72 -1.03
CA LEU A 125 6.54 7.71 -1.91
C LEU A 125 6.87 8.28 -3.28
N TYR A 126 7.79 7.59 -3.96
CA TYR A 126 8.35 8.00 -5.25
C TYR A 126 8.43 6.82 -6.22
N ARG A 127 7.75 6.92 -7.36
CA ARG A 127 7.78 5.90 -8.42
C ARG A 127 8.12 6.53 -9.75
N TYR A 128 8.99 5.86 -10.50
CA TYR A 128 9.31 6.24 -11.86
C TYR A 128 8.21 5.76 -12.81
N GLU A 129 7.19 6.59 -12.98
CA GLU A 129 6.15 6.41 -13.98
C GLU A 129 6.60 7.00 -15.32
N GLN A 130 6.32 6.31 -16.43
CA GLN A 130 6.69 6.79 -17.75
C GLN A 130 5.93 8.08 -18.06
N SER A 131 6.59 9.03 -18.74
CA SER A 131 6.02 10.36 -18.98
C SER A 131 4.68 10.34 -19.74
N GLY A 132 4.45 9.32 -20.57
CA GLY A 132 3.19 9.14 -21.32
C GLY A 132 2.03 8.60 -20.47
N GLU A 133 2.31 8.08 -19.28
CA GLU A 133 1.32 7.49 -18.38
C GLU A 133 0.80 8.47 -17.32
N LEU A 134 1.49 9.59 -17.12
CA LEU A 134 1.18 10.59 -16.10
C LEU A 134 -0.18 11.26 -16.38
N MET A 135 -1.02 11.38 -15.35
CA MET A 135 -2.38 11.89 -15.50
C MET A 135 -2.85 12.69 -14.29
N GLY A 136 -2.66 14.02 -14.33
CA GLY A 136 -3.09 14.94 -13.26
C GLY A 136 -2.65 14.47 -11.87
N LEU A 137 -3.59 14.22 -10.96
CA LEU A 137 -3.35 13.60 -9.65
C LEU A 137 -3.56 12.07 -9.60
N GLN A 138 -4.08 11.44 -10.66
CA GLN A 138 -4.40 10.01 -10.66
C GLN A 138 -3.16 9.13 -10.86
N ARG A 139 -2.22 9.59 -11.70
CA ARG A 139 -0.94 8.89 -11.94
C ARG A 139 0.19 9.90 -11.92
N VAL A 140 0.96 9.86 -10.85
CA VAL A 140 1.99 10.84 -10.47
C VAL A 140 3.28 10.11 -10.09
N ARG A 141 4.41 10.81 -10.06
CA ARG A 141 5.69 10.23 -9.65
C ARG A 141 5.96 10.35 -8.16
N THR A 142 5.22 11.23 -7.50
CA THR A 142 5.30 11.41 -6.06
C THR A 142 3.89 11.47 -5.48
N PHE A 143 3.65 10.72 -4.41
CA PHE A 143 2.33 10.60 -3.79
C PHE A 143 2.48 10.23 -2.33
N CYS A 144 1.47 10.57 -1.53
CA CYS A 144 1.39 10.20 -0.13
C CYS A 144 0.33 9.11 0.01
N LEU A 145 0.70 7.98 0.63
CA LEU A 145 -0.25 6.93 0.99
C LEU A 145 -0.52 6.99 2.49
N ALA A 146 -1.78 6.79 2.87
CA ALA A 146 -2.09 6.25 4.19
C ALA A 146 -1.71 4.77 4.15
N ASP A 147 -0.47 4.48 4.56
CA ASP A 147 0.15 3.16 4.44
C ASP A 147 0.28 2.52 5.82
N ALA A 148 0.00 1.23 5.90
CA ALA A 148 0.07 0.50 7.16
C ALA A 148 0.52 -0.95 6.97
N HIS A 149 1.33 -1.42 7.92
CA HIS A 149 1.84 -2.79 7.97
C HIS A 149 1.44 -3.41 9.29
N ILE A 150 0.64 -4.48 9.23
CA ILE A 150 0.09 -5.16 10.40
C ILE A 150 0.80 -6.50 10.59
N VAL A 151 1.59 -6.61 11.65
CA VAL A 151 2.28 -7.86 12.01
C VAL A 151 1.35 -8.71 12.86
N CYS A 152 1.07 -9.92 12.39
CA CYS A 152 0.18 -10.88 13.04
C CYS A 152 0.94 -12.13 13.48
N ALA A 153 0.59 -12.69 14.64
CA ALA A 153 1.18 -13.89 15.20
C ALA A 153 0.66 -15.18 14.55
N SER A 154 -0.52 -15.13 13.93
CA SER A 154 -1.20 -16.28 13.33
C SER A 154 -2.05 -15.89 12.13
N GLU A 155 -2.41 -16.88 11.30
CA GLU A 155 -3.31 -16.69 10.17
C GLU A 155 -4.70 -16.24 10.57
N GLN A 156 -5.23 -16.74 11.69
CA GLN A 156 -6.54 -16.33 12.18
C GLN A 156 -6.53 -14.83 12.51
N GLN A 157 -5.48 -14.37 13.21
CA GLN A 157 -5.29 -12.95 13.47
C GLN A 157 -5.13 -12.16 12.17
N ALA A 158 -4.37 -12.66 11.20
CA ALA A 158 -4.24 -12.00 9.89
C ALA A 158 -5.59 -11.90 9.15
N ALA A 159 -6.43 -12.93 9.19
CA ALA A 159 -7.76 -12.91 8.58
C ALA A 159 -8.68 -11.87 9.25
N ASP A 160 -8.61 -11.75 10.59
CA ASP A 160 -9.36 -10.76 11.36
C ASP A 160 -8.87 -9.33 11.06
N GLU A 161 -7.55 -9.12 10.91
CA GLU A 161 -6.97 -7.82 10.53
C GLU A 161 -7.26 -7.42 9.09
N VAL A 162 -7.29 -8.38 8.15
CA VAL A 162 -7.75 -8.12 6.76
C VAL A 162 -9.20 -7.64 6.78
N ALA A 163 -10.07 -8.29 7.56
CA ALA A 163 -11.47 -7.85 7.70
C ALA A 163 -11.56 -6.44 8.32
N GLY A 164 -10.79 -6.16 9.37
CA GLY A 164 -10.75 -4.84 10.02
C GLY A 164 -10.22 -3.72 9.11
N ALA A 165 -9.23 -4.01 8.27
CA ALA A 165 -8.74 -3.06 7.28
C ALA A 165 -9.81 -2.74 6.22
N LEU A 166 -10.57 -3.74 5.77
CA LEU A 166 -11.69 -3.53 4.86
C LEU A 166 -12.85 -2.77 5.54
N ASP A 167 -13.13 -3.02 6.82
CA ASP A 167 -14.11 -2.24 7.60
C ASP A 167 -13.73 -0.75 7.64
N LEU A 168 -12.45 -0.43 7.82
CA LEU A 168 -11.96 0.96 7.77
C LEU A 168 -12.16 1.57 6.37
N ILE A 169 -11.79 0.85 5.31
CA ILE A 169 -11.98 1.33 3.92
C ILE A 169 -13.46 1.58 3.62
N GLU A 170 -14.35 0.67 4.02
CA GLU A 170 -15.79 0.81 3.82
C GLU A 170 -16.38 1.96 4.63
N TYR A 171 -15.93 2.15 5.87
CA TYR A 171 -16.31 3.31 6.66
C TYR A 171 -15.90 4.62 5.97
N MET A 172 -14.65 4.73 5.51
CA MET A 172 -14.19 5.90 4.78
C MET A 172 -15.00 6.13 3.50
N ALA A 173 -15.22 5.08 2.70
CA ALA A 173 -16.06 5.15 1.49
C ALA A 173 -17.47 5.67 1.81
N SER A 174 -18.08 5.18 2.89
CA SER A 174 -19.42 5.61 3.33
C SER A 174 -19.47 7.09 3.73
N VAL A 175 -18.42 7.62 4.38
CA VAL A 175 -18.31 9.04 4.74
C VAL A 175 -18.29 9.93 3.49
N PHE A 176 -17.68 9.46 2.40
CA PHE A 176 -17.69 10.14 1.10
C PHE A 176 -18.93 9.82 0.24
N GLY A 177 -19.89 9.04 0.76
CA GLY A 177 -21.09 8.65 0.05
C GLY A 177 -20.86 7.68 -1.11
N LEU A 178 -19.70 7.02 -1.16
CA LEU A 178 -19.36 6.01 -2.16
C LEU A 178 -20.00 4.68 -1.79
N LYS A 179 -20.54 3.97 -2.77
CA LYS A 179 -21.24 2.70 -2.54
C LYS A 179 -20.61 1.53 -3.30
N LEU A 180 -20.52 0.40 -2.61
CA LEU A 180 -20.12 -0.87 -3.20
C LEU A 180 -21.11 -1.28 -4.31
N GLY A 181 -20.59 -1.73 -5.45
CA GLY A 181 -21.36 -2.12 -6.63
C GLY A 181 -21.75 -0.96 -7.55
N GLU A 182 -21.77 0.29 -7.05
CA GLU A 182 -22.00 1.49 -7.86
C GLU A 182 -20.68 2.19 -8.18
N ASP A 183 -19.95 2.63 -7.15
CA ASP A 183 -18.74 3.45 -7.27
C ASP A 183 -17.45 2.61 -7.21
N TYR A 184 -17.50 1.50 -6.46
CA TYR A 184 -16.37 0.62 -6.27
C TYR A 184 -16.75 -0.85 -6.19
N ARG A 185 -15.79 -1.73 -6.47
CA ARG A 185 -15.94 -3.19 -6.37
C ARG A 185 -14.66 -3.85 -5.89
N TYR A 186 -14.79 -5.09 -5.41
CA TYR A 186 -13.65 -5.87 -4.96
C TYR A 186 -13.09 -6.76 -6.08
N ARG A 187 -11.77 -6.89 -6.11
CA ARG A 187 -11.03 -7.83 -6.95
C ARG A 187 -10.01 -8.56 -6.10
N LEU A 188 -10.06 -9.88 -6.08
CA LEU A 188 -9.04 -10.72 -5.46
C LEU A 188 -7.96 -11.02 -6.50
N SER A 189 -6.80 -10.39 -6.33
CA SER A 189 -5.66 -10.51 -7.24
C SER A 189 -4.72 -11.64 -6.78
N LEU A 190 -4.55 -12.62 -7.66
CA LEU A 190 -3.83 -13.87 -7.43
C LEU A 190 -2.46 -13.88 -8.12
N GLY A 191 -1.51 -14.65 -7.58
CA GLY A 191 -0.20 -14.84 -8.18
C GLY A 191 -0.22 -15.89 -9.28
N ASP A 192 0.79 -15.89 -10.16
CA ASP A 192 1.00 -16.95 -11.15
C ASP A 192 2.20 -17.83 -10.76
N ARG A 193 1.92 -19.08 -10.38
CA ARG A 193 2.94 -20.03 -9.90
C ARG A 193 3.88 -20.50 -11.00
N ALA A 194 3.50 -20.31 -12.27
CA ALA A 194 4.37 -20.58 -13.42
C ALA A 194 5.39 -19.45 -13.64
N ASN A 195 5.08 -18.22 -13.22
CA ASN A 195 5.95 -17.06 -13.40
C ASN A 195 6.88 -16.87 -12.20
N THR A 196 7.94 -17.67 -12.13
CA THR A 196 8.93 -17.63 -11.03
C THR A 196 9.87 -16.42 -11.08
N GLU A 197 9.87 -15.66 -12.18
CA GLU A 197 10.61 -14.40 -12.28
C GLU A 197 9.87 -13.28 -11.55
N LYS A 198 8.54 -13.21 -11.73
CA LYS A 198 7.70 -12.20 -11.10
C LYS A 198 7.32 -12.57 -9.67
N TYR A 199 7.02 -13.83 -9.38
CA TYR A 199 6.49 -14.24 -8.07
C TYR A 199 7.49 -15.04 -7.26
N HIS A 200 7.51 -14.78 -5.95
CA HIS A 200 8.33 -15.55 -5.02
C HIS A 200 7.93 -17.03 -5.05
N LYS A 201 8.91 -17.92 -5.18
CA LYS A 201 8.67 -19.36 -5.31
C LYS A 201 8.36 -20.00 -3.96
N ASN A 202 7.07 -20.00 -3.61
CA ASN A 202 6.53 -20.72 -2.46
C ASN A 202 5.05 -21.06 -2.70
N ASP A 203 4.80 -22.13 -3.47
CA ASP A 203 3.45 -22.47 -3.93
C ASP A 203 2.49 -22.74 -2.75
N ALA A 204 2.98 -23.32 -1.66
CA ALA A 204 2.20 -23.58 -0.46
C ALA A 204 1.78 -22.29 0.25
N ALA A 205 2.67 -21.30 0.35
CA ALA A 205 2.33 -19.99 0.93
C ALA A 205 1.35 -19.21 0.04
N TRP A 206 1.50 -19.30 -1.28
CA TRP A 206 0.53 -18.73 -2.23
C TRP A 206 -0.86 -19.33 -2.08
N GLU A 207 -0.98 -20.66 -2.13
CA GLU A 207 -2.28 -21.34 -1.99
C GLU A 207 -2.97 -20.97 -0.69
N LYS A 208 -2.20 -20.98 0.40
CA LYS A 208 -2.68 -20.66 1.74
C LYS A 208 -3.13 -19.21 1.89
N SER A 209 -2.34 -18.25 1.42
CA SER A 209 -2.67 -16.81 1.51
C SER A 209 -3.83 -16.42 0.58
N GLU A 210 -3.90 -17.01 -0.61
CA GLU A 210 -5.03 -16.81 -1.53
C GLU A 210 -6.33 -17.35 -0.95
N ASP A 211 -6.28 -18.55 -0.35
CA ASP A 211 -7.44 -19.15 0.31
C ASP A 211 -7.88 -18.37 1.55
N LEU A 212 -6.95 -17.82 2.33
CA LEU A 212 -7.26 -16.95 3.46
C LEU A 212 -8.04 -15.71 3.02
N LEU A 213 -7.53 -14.96 2.03
CA LEU A 213 -8.21 -13.77 1.52
C LEU A 213 -9.58 -14.11 0.90
N ARG A 214 -9.66 -15.21 0.15
CA ARG A 214 -10.91 -15.72 -0.44
C ARG A 214 -11.95 -16.03 0.65
N LYS A 215 -11.56 -16.71 1.73
CA LYS A 215 -12.45 -17.05 2.84
C LYS A 215 -12.94 -15.80 3.58
N VAL A 216 -12.08 -14.79 3.78
CA VAL A 216 -12.50 -13.51 4.37
C VAL A 216 -13.57 -12.85 3.50
N MET A 217 -13.34 -12.76 2.19
CA MET A 217 -14.29 -12.19 1.23
C MET A 217 -15.63 -12.94 1.20
N GLN A 218 -15.59 -14.27 1.16
CA GLN A 218 -16.79 -15.12 1.20
C GLN A 218 -17.57 -14.98 2.50
N LYS A 219 -16.89 -14.95 3.65
CA LYS A 219 -17.51 -14.80 4.97
C LYS A 219 -18.23 -13.46 5.12
N ARG A 220 -17.70 -12.39 4.54
CA ARG A 220 -18.33 -11.07 4.54
C ARG A 220 -19.45 -10.94 3.48
N GLY A 221 -19.61 -11.93 2.59
CA GLY A 221 -20.70 -12.00 1.62
C GLY A 221 -20.56 -11.04 0.43
N TYR A 222 -19.33 -10.62 0.10
CA TYR A 222 -19.11 -9.72 -1.03
C TYR A 222 -19.02 -10.47 -2.35
N GLU A 223 -19.53 -9.83 -3.40
CA GLU A 223 -19.16 -10.18 -4.76
C GLU A 223 -17.75 -9.65 -5.06
N PHE A 224 -16.91 -10.51 -5.62
CA PHE A 224 -15.56 -10.15 -6.05
C PHE A 224 -15.16 -10.95 -7.29
N GLU A 225 -14.31 -10.34 -8.11
CA GLU A 225 -13.68 -11.01 -9.25
C GLU A 225 -12.32 -11.55 -8.85
N GLU A 226 -11.98 -12.78 -9.23
CA GLU A 226 -10.61 -13.27 -9.13
C GLU A 226 -9.83 -12.91 -10.40
N ALA A 227 -8.71 -12.21 -10.23
CA ALA A 227 -7.84 -11.81 -11.33
C ALA A 227 -6.47 -12.48 -11.18
N LYS A 228 -6.12 -13.33 -12.16
CA LYS A 228 -4.81 -13.98 -12.21
C LYS A 228 -3.74 -12.99 -12.67
N ASP A 229 -2.54 -13.17 -12.15
CA ASP A 229 -1.35 -12.38 -12.50
C ASP A 229 -1.40 -10.88 -12.12
N GLU A 230 -2.32 -10.50 -11.22
CA GLU A 230 -2.50 -9.12 -10.75
C GLU A 230 -1.95 -8.89 -9.33
N ALA A 231 -1.43 -9.92 -8.67
CA ALA A 231 -0.82 -9.82 -7.34
C ALA A 231 0.56 -9.13 -7.40
N THR A 232 1.09 -8.78 -6.22
CA THR A 232 2.51 -8.39 -6.10
C THR A 232 3.41 -9.63 -6.07
N PHE A 233 4.74 -9.44 -6.12
CA PHE A 233 5.66 -10.57 -6.06
C PHE A 233 5.61 -11.35 -4.73
N TYR A 234 5.17 -10.72 -3.64
CA TYR A 234 5.29 -11.23 -2.28
C TYR A 234 3.98 -11.72 -1.65
N GLY A 235 2.87 -11.64 -2.39
CA GLY A 235 1.61 -12.25 -1.96
C GLY A 235 0.36 -11.65 -2.60
N PRO A 236 -0.80 -12.31 -2.40
CA PRO A 236 -2.08 -11.92 -2.98
C PRO A 236 -2.66 -10.69 -2.28
N LYS A 237 -3.64 -10.07 -2.93
CA LYS A 237 -4.25 -8.83 -2.43
C LYS A 237 -5.71 -8.70 -2.82
N ILE A 238 -6.49 -8.06 -1.96
CA ILE A 238 -7.83 -7.58 -2.26
C ILE A 238 -7.68 -6.13 -2.71
N ASP A 239 -7.90 -5.90 -4.00
CA ASP A 239 -7.91 -4.58 -4.60
C ASP A 239 -9.34 -4.01 -4.59
N ILE A 240 -9.47 -2.76 -4.18
CA ILE A 240 -10.72 -1.99 -4.28
C ILE A 240 -10.63 -1.16 -5.57
N GLN A 241 -11.33 -1.63 -6.60
CA GLN A 241 -11.38 -0.97 -7.90
C GLN A 241 -12.42 0.14 -7.87
N MET A 242 -12.05 1.33 -8.33
CA MET A 242 -12.93 2.49 -8.46
C MET A 242 -12.94 3.01 -9.89
N LYS A 243 -14.11 3.40 -10.37
CA LYS A 243 -14.27 4.00 -11.70
C LYS A 243 -13.99 5.49 -11.62
N ASN A 244 -13.09 5.97 -12.48
CA ASN A 244 -12.92 7.40 -12.66
C ASN A 244 -14.01 7.99 -13.58
N VAL A 245 -14.02 9.32 -13.72
CA VAL A 245 -15.02 10.05 -14.52
C VAL A 245 -15.02 9.69 -16.00
N ASN A 246 -13.99 9.00 -16.49
CA ASN A 246 -13.86 8.50 -17.86
C ASN A 246 -14.29 7.03 -18.00
N GLY A 247 -14.76 6.40 -16.92
CA GLY A 247 -15.19 5.00 -16.88
C GLY A 247 -14.05 3.99 -16.78
N LYS A 248 -12.78 4.45 -16.71
CA LYS A 248 -11.63 3.58 -16.47
C LYS A 248 -11.56 3.20 -15.00
N GLU A 249 -11.35 1.92 -14.71
CA GLU A 249 -11.12 1.41 -13.37
C GLU A 249 -9.65 1.53 -12.99
N ASP A 250 -9.41 2.05 -11.80
CA ASP A 250 -8.10 2.12 -11.16
C ASP A 250 -8.23 1.57 -9.72
N THR A 251 -7.15 1.00 -9.18
CA THR A 251 -7.13 0.53 -7.78
C THR A 251 -6.95 1.71 -6.84
N ALA A 252 -7.94 1.96 -5.98
CA ALA A 252 -7.90 3.05 -5.01
C ALA A 252 -7.33 2.62 -3.65
N PHE A 253 -7.67 1.41 -3.22
CA PHE A 253 -7.20 0.82 -1.97
C PHE A 253 -6.80 -0.64 -2.18
N THR A 254 -5.93 -1.13 -1.31
CA THR A 254 -5.44 -2.50 -1.36
C THR A 254 -5.27 -3.03 0.06
N VAL A 255 -5.76 -4.24 0.31
CA VAL A 255 -5.42 -5.02 1.51
C VAL A 255 -4.67 -6.26 1.08
N GLN A 256 -3.45 -6.44 1.58
CA GLN A 256 -2.51 -7.42 1.07
C GLN A 256 -2.04 -8.38 2.17
N TYR A 257 -1.90 -9.66 1.80
CA TYR A 257 -1.24 -10.65 2.65
C TYR A 257 0.19 -10.88 2.15
N ASP A 258 1.17 -10.54 2.98
CA ASP A 258 2.60 -10.71 2.68
C ASP A 258 3.17 -11.91 3.46
N PHE A 259 3.64 -12.92 2.73
CA PHE A 259 4.31 -14.07 3.33
C PHE A 259 5.83 -14.09 3.10
N CYS A 260 6.39 -13.11 2.39
CA CYS A 260 7.81 -13.10 2.03
C CYS A 260 8.65 -12.24 2.97
N MET A 261 8.16 -11.07 3.35
CA MET A 261 8.95 -10.12 4.14
C MET A 261 9.29 -10.62 5.55
N PRO A 262 8.42 -11.38 6.25
CA PRO A 262 8.79 -11.98 7.52
C PRO A 262 10.08 -12.81 7.45
N ASP A 263 10.25 -13.63 6.41
CA ASP A 263 11.46 -14.42 6.21
C ASP A 263 12.67 -13.56 5.80
N ARG A 264 12.47 -12.62 4.86
CA ARG A 264 13.56 -11.75 4.36
C ARG A 264 14.15 -10.85 5.44
N PHE A 265 13.35 -10.45 6.42
CA PHE A 265 13.78 -9.59 7.52
C PHE A 265 14.07 -10.32 8.83
N ASP A 266 13.85 -11.64 8.92
CA ASP A 266 13.82 -12.40 10.18
C ASP A 266 12.89 -11.77 11.22
N LEU A 267 11.70 -11.37 10.79
CA LEU A 267 10.66 -10.87 11.68
C LEU A 267 10.21 -12.02 12.57
N THR A 268 10.24 -11.78 13.87
CA THR A 268 9.96 -12.81 14.88
C THR A 268 9.35 -12.19 16.13
N TYR A 269 8.73 -13.03 16.94
CA TYR A 269 8.17 -12.65 18.24
C TYR A 269 8.42 -13.75 19.28
N VAL A 270 8.27 -13.42 20.56
CA VAL A 270 8.36 -14.39 21.66
C VAL A 270 6.96 -14.96 21.90
N GLY A 271 6.81 -16.27 21.66
CA GLY A 271 5.57 -17.00 21.86
C GLY A 271 5.19 -17.22 23.32
N GLU A 272 4.01 -17.79 23.56
CA GLU A 272 3.52 -18.17 24.89
C GLU A 272 4.48 -19.09 25.66
N ASP A 273 5.18 -19.95 24.92
CA ASP A 273 6.18 -20.90 25.44
C ASP A 273 7.55 -20.26 25.71
N GLY A 274 7.69 -18.94 25.52
CA GLY A 274 8.95 -18.21 25.66
C GLY A 274 9.94 -18.44 24.51
N THR A 275 9.57 -19.21 23.49
CA THR A 275 10.43 -19.46 22.33
C THR A 275 10.22 -18.42 21.23
N LYS A 276 11.26 -18.20 20.42
CA LYS A 276 11.21 -17.32 19.25
C LYS A 276 10.35 -18.00 18.17
N LYS A 277 9.26 -17.34 17.76
CA LYS A 277 8.35 -17.76 16.67
C LYS A 277 8.48 -16.82 15.48
N ARG A 278 8.05 -17.31 14.32
CA ARG A 278 7.93 -16.56 13.07
C ARG A 278 6.48 -16.60 12.62
#